data_AF-A0A936KV19-F1
#
_entry.id   AF-A0A936KV19-F1
#
_cell.length_a   1.000
_cell.length_b   1.000
_cell.length_c   1.000
_cell.angle_alpha   90.00
_cell.angle_beta   90.00
_cell.angle_gamma   90.00
#
_symmetry.space_group_name_H-M   'P 1'
#
loop_
_entity.id
_entity.type
_entity.pdbx_description
1 polymer ?
#
loop_
_entity_poly.entity_id
_entity_poly.type
_entity_poly.pdbx_seq_one_letter_code
_entity_poly.pdbx_strand_id
1 'polypeptide(L)'
;MKTLQFLQQKLVWSIPVFMILGIVYGANFDAQVLKPLILPLTFVMVYPMMVNLNFKQLLAKGGMKVQIVTQVINFLIIPFLGLLLGKLFFADSPFIILGLLLTALLPTSGMTISWTGFAKGNMPAAVKMTIVGLILGSVLTPLYLQLFLGANINIPLGKVFQQIIIVVFLPMVFGYATQQFLIKKYGMAKYQKDLKAKFPPISTLGVLSIVFVAIALKAEVIISNPAVLLKYIVPLVIMYAVNFALSSIIGKYFFKRGDAIALVYGSVMRNLSIALAIAMTVFKENGSEIALIISLAYIIQVQAGAWYTKFTDKIFGAAPPDVARDIMRKGIFTISLSDTVQNAIDLLEHEHIHSLVVLDESNKPIGILNTRNLFDHVINSSNDITQEISSIELKPILIFSETTPIEAIAKKMKEQNTYKILVVDEKEVPSGVITEMMYLSNLINK
;
A
#
# COMPACT_ATOMS: atom_id res chain seq x y z
N MET A 1 1.82 -18.35 -6.65
CA MET A 1 1.80 -17.20 -5.71
C MET A 1 3.21 -16.76 -5.27
N LYS A 2 4.07 -17.67 -4.80
CA LYS A 2 5.46 -17.34 -4.37
C LYS A 2 6.27 -16.57 -5.44
N THR A 3 6.22 -17.00 -6.70
CA THR A 3 6.90 -16.32 -7.82
C THR A 3 6.43 -14.88 -8.03
N LEU A 4 5.13 -14.64 -7.96
CA LEU A 4 4.58 -13.28 -8.12
C LEU A 4 4.97 -12.37 -6.95
N GLN A 5 5.00 -12.90 -5.74
CA GLN A 5 5.49 -12.16 -4.57
C GLN A 5 6.97 -11.80 -4.71
N PHE A 6 7.79 -12.72 -5.22
CA PHE A 6 9.19 -12.45 -5.54
C PHE A 6 9.34 -11.32 -6.56
N LEU A 7 8.60 -11.38 -7.69
CA LEU A 7 8.62 -10.34 -8.72
C LEU A 7 8.18 -8.97 -8.17
N GLN A 8 7.18 -8.96 -7.29
CA GLN A 8 6.72 -7.75 -6.61
C GLN A 8 7.79 -7.16 -5.68
N GLN A 9 8.44 -7.99 -4.87
CA GLN A 9 9.49 -7.53 -3.96
C GLN A 9 10.72 -7.01 -4.72
N LYS A 10 10.94 -7.51 -5.93
CA LYS A 10 12.05 -7.12 -6.81
C LYS A 10 11.60 -6.23 -7.97
N LEU A 11 10.52 -5.44 -7.83
CA LEU A 11 9.98 -4.56 -8.88
C LEU A 11 11.05 -3.68 -9.57
N VAL A 12 12.00 -3.19 -8.78
CA VAL A 12 13.24 -2.49 -9.20
C VAL A 12 13.94 -3.16 -10.38
N TRP A 13 14.02 -4.50 -10.36
CA TRP A 13 14.65 -5.33 -11.39
C TRP A 13 13.65 -5.96 -12.35
N SER A 14 12.48 -6.36 -11.84
CA SER A 14 11.43 -7.00 -12.65
C SER A 14 10.98 -6.11 -13.81
N ILE A 15 10.84 -4.80 -13.61
CA ILE A 15 10.41 -3.88 -14.67
C ILE A 15 11.43 -3.81 -15.81
N PRO A 16 12.72 -3.48 -15.59
CA PRO A 16 13.74 -3.53 -16.64
C PRO A 16 13.83 -4.87 -17.35
N VAL A 17 13.74 -5.99 -16.62
CA VAL A 17 13.75 -7.33 -17.21
C VAL A 17 12.59 -7.51 -18.19
N PHE A 18 11.36 -7.15 -17.80
CA PHE A 18 10.19 -7.25 -18.68
C PHE A 18 10.25 -6.28 -19.87
N MET A 19 10.91 -5.13 -19.72
CA MET A 19 11.18 -4.24 -20.85
C MET A 19 12.14 -4.89 -21.85
N ILE A 20 13.25 -5.47 -21.39
CA ILE A 20 14.20 -6.18 -22.25
C ILE A 20 13.50 -7.35 -22.96
N LEU A 21 12.71 -8.14 -22.22
CA LEU A 21 11.91 -9.22 -22.80
C LEU A 21 10.95 -8.69 -23.87
N GLY A 22 10.33 -7.53 -23.65
CA GLY A 22 9.47 -6.87 -24.63
C GLY A 22 10.23 -6.49 -25.90
N ILE A 23 11.43 -5.91 -25.77
CA ILE A 23 12.30 -5.58 -26.92
C ILE A 23 12.64 -6.85 -27.70
N VAL A 24 13.10 -7.89 -27.00
CA VAL A 24 13.46 -9.19 -27.62
C VAL A 24 12.26 -9.79 -28.34
N TYR A 25 11.08 -9.78 -27.72
CA TYR A 25 9.88 -10.31 -28.37
C TYR A 25 9.51 -9.50 -29.62
N GLY A 26 9.40 -8.18 -29.51
CA GLY A 26 9.02 -7.31 -30.63
C GLY A 26 10.06 -7.25 -31.76
N ALA A 27 11.30 -7.66 -31.51
CA ALA A 27 12.33 -7.80 -32.55
C ALA A 27 12.19 -9.10 -33.36
N ASN A 28 11.62 -10.15 -32.76
CA ASN A 28 11.59 -11.50 -33.33
C ASN A 28 10.18 -11.96 -33.74
N PHE A 29 9.13 -11.32 -33.23
CA PHE A 29 7.74 -11.72 -33.41
C PHE A 29 6.84 -10.51 -33.70
N ASP A 30 5.69 -10.75 -34.33
CA ASP A 30 4.67 -9.73 -34.53
C ASP A 30 4.00 -9.36 -33.20
N ALA A 31 4.35 -8.19 -32.66
CA ALA A 31 3.78 -7.67 -31.42
C ALA A 31 2.30 -7.25 -31.54
N GLN A 32 1.74 -7.11 -32.76
CA GLN A 32 0.35 -6.70 -32.95
C GLN A 32 -0.64 -7.68 -32.34
N VAL A 33 -0.29 -8.98 -32.28
CA VAL A 33 -1.09 -10.04 -31.66
C VAL A 33 -1.32 -9.83 -30.16
N LEU A 34 -0.52 -8.97 -29.52
CA LEU A 34 -0.64 -8.65 -28.10
C LEU A 34 -1.70 -7.57 -27.82
N LYS A 35 -2.12 -6.78 -28.82
CA LYS A 35 -3.09 -5.68 -28.64
C LYS A 35 -4.40 -6.10 -27.95
N PRO A 36 -5.03 -7.25 -28.28
CA PRO A 36 -6.25 -7.69 -27.60
C PRO A 36 -6.08 -7.94 -26.10
N LEU A 37 -4.85 -8.21 -25.63
CA LEU A 37 -4.56 -8.47 -24.22
C LEU A 37 -4.53 -7.19 -23.37
N ILE A 38 -4.42 -6.01 -23.99
CA ILE A 38 -4.27 -4.73 -23.28
C ILE A 38 -5.38 -4.51 -22.26
N LEU A 39 -6.65 -4.70 -22.65
CA LEU A 39 -7.79 -4.44 -21.76
C LEU A 39 -7.88 -5.46 -20.61
N PRO A 40 -7.80 -6.79 -20.85
CA PRO A 40 -7.71 -7.77 -19.77
C PRO A 40 -6.54 -7.53 -18.81
N LEU A 41 -5.34 -7.25 -19.34
CA LEU A 41 -4.15 -6.98 -18.51
C LEU A 41 -4.31 -5.70 -17.70
N THR A 42 -4.94 -4.68 -18.28
CA THR A 42 -5.30 -3.45 -17.57
C THR A 42 -6.22 -3.74 -16.39
N PHE A 43 -7.23 -4.60 -16.58
CA PHE A 43 -8.11 -5.00 -15.50
C PHE A 43 -7.37 -5.78 -14.41
N VAL A 44 -6.56 -6.77 -14.78
CA VAL A 44 -5.68 -7.52 -13.86
C VAL A 44 -4.73 -6.61 -13.10
N MET A 45 -4.26 -5.54 -13.73
CA MET A 45 -3.39 -4.54 -13.11
C MET A 45 -4.15 -3.69 -12.08
N VAL A 46 -5.32 -3.16 -12.41
CA VAL A 46 -6.00 -2.15 -11.59
C VAL A 46 -6.92 -2.77 -10.52
N TYR A 47 -7.72 -3.77 -10.88
CA TYR A 47 -8.74 -4.32 -9.98
C TYR A 47 -8.20 -4.86 -8.65
N PRO A 48 -7.13 -5.70 -8.60
CA PRO A 48 -6.62 -6.21 -7.34
C PRO A 48 -6.13 -5.10 -6.40
N MET A 49 -5.59 -4.01 -6.95
CA MET A 49 -5.17 -2.85 -6.15
C MET A 49 -6.38 -2.21 -5.44
N MET A 50 -7.52 -2.11 -6.11
CA MET A 50 -8.74 -1.50 -5.59
C MET A 50 -9.35 -2.30 -4.43
N VAL A 51 -9.19 -3.63 -4.41
CA VAL A 51 -9.68 -4.49 -3.31
C VAL A 51 -9.07 -4.12 -1.96
N ASN A 52 -7.86 -3.56 -1.94
CA ASN A 52 -7.15 -3.23 -0.71
C ASN A 52 -7.35 -1.77 -0.26
N LEU A 53 -8.10 -0.96 -1.01
CA LEU A 53 -8.41 0.41 -0.62
C LEU A 53 -9.35 0.42 0.59
N ASN A 54 -9.01 1.22 1.60
CA ASN A 54 -9.84 1.36 2.80
C ASN A 54 -10.63 2.67 2.75
N PHE A 55 -11.83 2.61 2.20
CA PHE A 55 -12.72 3.77 2.05
C PHE A 55 -13.17 4.38 3.38
N LYS A 56 -13.18 3.61 4.48
CA LYS A 56 -13.50 4.14 5.81
C LYS A 56 -12.53 5.26 6.22
N GLN A 57 -11.31 5.27 5.67
CA GLN A 57 -10.30 6.28 5.97
C GLN A 57 -10.55 7.66 5.36
N LEU A 58 -11.51 7.76 4.43
CA LEU A 58 -12.04 9.05 4.00
C LEU A 58 -12.70 9.82 5.15
N LEU A 59 -13.35 9.09 6.06
CA LEU A 59 -14.06 9.64 7.23
C LEU A 59 -13.15 9.86 8.44
N ALA A 60 -11.89 9.42 8.38
CA ALA A 60 -10.95 9.57 9.49
C ALA A 60 -10.70 11.06 9.80
N LYS A 61 -10.75 11.44 11.08
CA LYS A 61 -10.45 12.81 11.51
C LYS A 61 -8.97 13.14 11.31
N GLY A 62 -8.67 14.41 11.05
CA GLY A 62 -7.30 14.91 10.86
C GLY A 62 -6.74 14.74 9.45
N GLY A 63 -5.56 15.33 9.22
CA GLY A 63 -4.84 15.28 7.94
C GLY A 63 -5.46 16.11 6.80
N MET A 64 -6.42 16.99 7.08
CA MET A 64 -7.08 17.80 6.02
C MET A 64 -6.13 18.82 5.40
N LYS A 65 -5.28 19.48 6.19
CA LYS A 65 -4.28 20.42 5.67
C LYS A 65 -3.31 19.75 4.71
N VAL A 66 -2.74 18.60 5.10
CA VAL A 66 -1.81 17.85 4.24
C VAL A 66 -2.53 17.31 3.00
N GLN A 67 -3.76 16.82 3.15
CA GLN A 67 -4.61 16.41 2.03
C GLN A 67 -4.75 17.52 0.98
N ILE A 68 -5.15 18.73 1.38
CA ILE A 68 -5.35 19.86 0.47
C ILE A 68 -4.03 20.23 -0.22
N VAL A 69 -2.95 20.37 0.54
CA VAL A 69 -1.64 20.73 -0.01
C VAL A 69 -1.15 19.68 -1.01
N THR A 70 -1.33 18.38 -0.70
CA THR A 70 -1.01 17.30 -1.64
C THR A 70 -1.79 17.45 -2.95
N GLN A 71 -3.11 17.73 -2.89
CA GLN A 71 -3.90 17.88 -4.12
C GLN A 71 -3.54 19.14 -4.91
N VAL A 72 -3.19 20.24 -4.23
CA VAL A 72 -2.68 21.46 -4.88
C VAL A 72 -1.39 21.15 -5.64
N ILE A 73 -0.43 20.45 -5.02
CA ILE A 73 0.80 20.02 -5.73
C ILE A 73 0.41 19.14 -6.92
N ASN A 74 -0.45 18.14 -6.71
CA ASN A 74 -0.80 17.15 -7.72
C ASN A 74 -1.56 17.66 -8.93
N PHE A 75 -2.37 18.73 -8.78
CA PHE A 75 -3.23 19.21 -9.84
C PHE A 75 -2.89 20.61 -10.33
N LEU A 76 -2.23 21.46 -9.52
CA LEU A 76 -1.84 22.81 -9.94
C LEU A 76 -0.35 22.94 -10.26
N ILE A 77 0.53 22.13 -9.67
CA ILE A 77 1.97 22.27 -9.88
C ILE A 77 2.48 21.21 -10.85
N ILE A 78 2.26 19.93 -10.55
CA ILE A 78 2.85 18.83 -11.30
C ILE A 78 2.35 18.75 -12.75
N PRO A 79 1.06 18.94 -13.07
CA PRO A 79 0.60 18.93 -14.47
C PRO A 79 1.21 20.06 -15.30
N PHE A 80 1.35 21.26 -14.72
CA PHE A 80 1.97 22.41 -15.38
C PHE A 80 3.47 22.18 -15.59
N LEU A 81 4.15 21.59 -14.61
CA LEU A 81 5.54 21.15 -14.76
C LEU A 81 5.69 20.10 -15.87
N GLY A 82 4.82 19.09 -15.89
CA GLY A 82 4.80 18.06 -16.93
C GLY A 82 4.56 18.64 -18.32
N LEU A 83 3.63 19.59 -18.45
CA LEU A 83 3.36 20.30 -19.69
C LEU A 83 4.55 21.17 -20.12
N LEU A 84 5.15 21.92 -19.19
CA LEU A 84 6.32 22.75 -19.44
C LEU A 84 7.47 21.89 -19.96
N LEU A 85 7.81 20.81 -19.26
CA LEU A 85 8.86 19.88 -19.68
C LEU A 85 8.53 19.22 -21.01
N GLY A 86 7.26 18.86 -21.24
CA GLY A 86 6.81 18.35 -22.53
C GLY A 86 7.07 19.34 -23.66
N LYS A 87 6.67 20.61 -23.50
CA LYS A 87 6.90 21.64 -24.53
C LYS A 87 8.38 21.97 -24.73
N LEU A 88 9.18 21.98 -23.66
CA LEU A 88 10.61 22.29 -23.75
C LEU A 88 11.41 21.19 -24.47
N PHE A 89 11.07 19.91 -24.23
CA PHE A 89 11.83 18.78 -24.77
C PHE A 89 11.23 18.19 -26.04
N PHE A 90 9.91 18.35 -26.26
CA PHE A 90 9.14 17.63 -27.27
C PHE A 90 8.10 18.51 -27.96
N ALA A 91 8.43 19.76 -28.26
CA ALA A 91 7.52 20.72 -28.91
C ALA A 91 6.80 20.13 -30.15
N ASP A 92 7.52 19.35 -30.95
CA ASP A 92 7.03 18.74 -32.19
C ASP A 92 6.41 17.34 -32.01
N SER A 93 6.29 16.85 -30.77
CA SER A 93 5.79 15.49 -30.47
C SER A 93 4.63 15.53 -29.46
N PRO A 94 3.42 15.95 -29.90
CA PRO A 94 2.29 16.18 -29.00
C PRO A 94 1.83 14.93 -28.24
N PHE A 95 2.04 13.72 -28.78
CA PHE A 95 1.73 12.47 -28.08
C PHE A 95 2.72 12.14 -26.96
N ILE A 96 3.99 12.56 -27.08
CA ILE A 96 4.96 12.46 -25.99
C ILE A 96 4.62 13.48 -24.88
N ILE A 97 4.23 14.70 -25.26
CA ILE A 97 3.71 15.69 -24.30
C ILE A 97 2.48 15.12 -23.58
N LEU A 98 1.56 14.47 -24.30
CA LEU A 98 0.39 13.81 -23.71
C LEU A 98 0.80 12.71 -22.72
N GLY A 99 1.83 11.90 -23.01
CA GLY A 99 2.33 10.89 -22.08
C GLY A 99 2.95 11.46 -20.80
N LEU A 100 3.71 12.56 -20.92
CA LEU A 100 4.20 13.29 -19.75
C LEU A 100 3.05 13.89 -18.94
N LEU A 101 2.07 14.50 -19.61
CA LEU A 101 0.92 15.11 -18.96
C LEU A 101 0.05 14.06 -18.26
N LEU A 102 -0.21 12.90 -18.87
CA LEU A 102 -0.92 11.79 -18.23
C LEU A 102 -0.18 11.28 -16.98
N THR A 103 1.15 11.14 -17.08
CA THR A 103 2.00 10.79 -15.93
C THR A 103 1.85 11.82 -14.80
N ALA A 104 1.85 13.10 -15.17
CA ALA A 104 1.74 14.23 -14.26
C ALA A 104 0.32 14.49 -13.72
N LEU A 105 -0.73 13.94 -14.32
CA LEU A 105 -2.14 14.17 -13.96
C LEU A 105 -2.76 13.10 -13.08
N LEU A 106 -2.19 11.89 -13.07
CA LEU A 106 -2.74 10.77 -12.32
C LEU A 106 -1.90 10.53 -11.07
N PRO A 107 -2.19 11.21 -9.95
CA PRO A 107 -1.42 11.06 -8.74
C PRO A 107 -1.77 9.76 -8.03
N THR A 108 -0.91 9.41 -7.08
CA THR A 108 -1.07 8.34 -6.10
C THR A 108 -1.26 6.94 -6.68
N SER A 109 -0.31 6.06 -6.41
CA SER A 109 -0.48 4.62 -6.65
C SER A 109 -0.75 3.87 -5.35
N GLY A 110 -1.07 2.56 -5.44
CA GLY A 110 -1.06 1.69 -4.27
C GLY A 110 0.28 1.69 -3.52
N MET A 111 1.40 2.01 -4.19
CA MET A 111 2.72 2.13 -3.55
C MET A 111 2.85 3.35 -2.64
N THR A 112 2.02 4.39 -2.82
CA THR A 112 1.99 5.58 -1.95
C THR A 112 1.86 5.20 -0.49
N ILE A 113 0.91 4.29 -0.22
CA ILE A 113 0.59 3.78 1.12
C ILE A 113 1.79 2.97 1.64
N SER A 114 2.31 2.03 0.86
CA SER A 114 3.45 1.20 1.27
C SER A 114 4.71 2.01 1.57
N TRP A 115 5.10 2.94 0.70
CA TRP A 115 6.29 3.78 0.90
C TRP A 115 6.13 4.71 2.09
N THR A 116 4.95 5.28 2.30
CA THR A 116 4.65 6.04 3.51
C THR A 116 4.86 5.18 4.75
N GLY A 117 4.43 3.90 4.72
CA GLY A 117 4.57 2.97 5.83
C GLY A 117 6.02 2.60 6.11
N PHE A 118 6.79 2.28 5.07
CA PHE A 118 8.22 1.98 5.18
C PHE A 118 9.01 3.15 5.76
N ALA A 119 8.60 4.38 5.47
CA ALA A 119 9.19 5.60 6.02
C ALA A 119 8.63 5.98 7.42
N LYS A 120 7.75 5.17 8.01
CA LYS A 120 7.00 5.46 9.26
C LYS A 120 6.23 6.79 9.21
N GLY A 121 5.56 7.04 8.09
CA GLY A 121 4.72 8.22 7.83
C GLY A 121 3.26 8.06 8.28
N ASN A 122 2.45 9.09 8.05
CA ASN A 122 1.01 9.07 8.36
C ASN A 122 0.22 8.24 7.33
N MET A 123 0.02 6.96 7.65
CA MET A 123 -0.70 6.00 6.81
C MET A 123 -2.17 6.38 6.56
N PRO A 124 -2.97 6.78 7.57
CA PRO A 124 -4.31 7.31 7.34
C PRO A 124 -4.39 8.43 6.31
N ALA A 125 -3.48 9.42 6.41
CA ALA A 125 -3.43 10.53 5.46
C ALA A 125 -3.08 10.04 4.05
N ALA A 126 -2.09 9.14 3.91
CA ALA A 126 -1.70 8.56 2.62
C ALA A 126 -2.84 7.80 1.94
N VAL A 127 -3.62 7.01 2.69
CA VAL A 127 -4.82 6.33 2.15
C VAL A 127 -5.85 7.34 1.68
N LYS A 128 -6.16 8.35 2.51
CA LYS A 128 -7.14 9.40 2.17
C LYS A 128 -6.76 10.15 0.90
N MET A 129 -5.51 10.61 0.79
CA MET A 129 -5.05 11.35 -0.39
C MET A 129 -4.93 10.49 -1.63
N THR A 130 -4.70 9.19 -1.47
CA THR A 130 -4.72 8.23 -2.59
C THR A 130 -6.12 8.10 -3.19
N ILE A 131 -7.14 7.94 -2.35
CA ILE A 131 -8.52 7.80 -2.85
C ILE A 131 -9.01 9.12 -3.46
N VAL A 132 -8.79 10.24 -2.78
CA VAL A 132 -9.21 11.56 -3.30
C VAL A 132 -8.42 11.94 -4.56
N GLY A 133 -7.10 11.72 -4.58
CA GLY A 133 -6.26 11.99 -5.74
C GLY A 133 -6.64 11.13 -6.94
N LEU A 134 -7.00 9.87 -6.72
CA LEU A 134 -7.50 9.00 -7.77
C LEU A 134 -8.82 9.49 -8.38
N ILE A 135 -9.79 9.89 -7.54
CA ILE A 135 -11.09 10.41 -8.01
C ILE A 135 -10.90 11.74 -8.74
N LEU A 136 -10.20 12.70 -8.12
CA LEU A 136 -9.93 14.00 -8.74
C LEU A 136 -9.12 13.85 -10.02
N GLY A 137 -8.09 13.01 -10.04
CA GLY A 137 -7.27 12.77 -11.22
C GLY A 137 -8.08 12.17 -12.36
N SER A 138 -8.97 11.23 -12.05
CA SER A 138 -9.90 10.65 -13.04
C SER A 138 -10.82 11.71 -13.63
N VAL A 139 -11.39 12.60 -12.83
CA VAL A 139 -12.32 13.64 -13.31
C VAL A 139 -11.59 14.76 -14.05
N LEU A 140 -10.43 15.20 -13.54
CA LEU A 140 -9.68 16.33 -14.09
C LEU A 140 -8.87 15.97 -15.33
N THR A 141 -8.43 14.70 -15.49
CA THR A 141 -7.63 14.27 -16.64
C THR A 141 -8.24 14.69 -17.98
N PRO A 142 -9.48 14.32 -18.35
CA PRO A 142 -10.07 14.71 -19.64
C PRO A 142 -10.11 16.24 -19.83
N LEU A 143 -10.39 16.99 -18.77
CA LEU A 143 -10.43 18.46 -18.82
C LEU A 143 -9.06 19.06 -19.11
N TYR A 144 -8.02 18.58 -18.43
CA TYR A 144 -6.64 19.03 -18.66
C TYR A 144 -6.13 18.64 -20.05
N LEU A 145 -6.46 17.43 -20.52
CA LEU A 145 -6.08 17.00 -21.87
C LEU A 145 -6.71 17.90 -22.94
N GLN A 146 -8.01 18.20 -22.82
CA GLN A 146 -8.67 19.11 -23.74
C GLN A 146 -8.08 20.53 -23.67
N LEU A 147 -7.90 21.04 -22.45
CA LEU A 147 -7.44 22.41 -22.23
C LEU A 147 -6.05 22.65 -22.81
N PHE A 148 -5.12 21.71 -22.60
CA PHE A 148 -3.71 21.93 -22.93
C PHE A 148 -3.27 21.36 -24.28
N LEU A 149 -3.98 20.35 -24.80
CA LEU A 149 -3.57 19.62 -26.01
C LEU A 149 -4.67 19.55 -27.08
N GLY A 150 -5.91 19.92 -26.76
CA GLY A 150 -7.04 19.88 -27.70
C GLY A 150 -6.88 20.79 -28.93
N ALA A 151 -5.96 21.77 -28.89
CA ALA A 151 -5.63 22.60 -30.04
C ALA A 151 -4.68 21.91 -31.04
N ASN A 152 -3.87 20.94 -30.58
CA ASN A 152 -2.83 20.29 -31.39
C ASN A 152 -3.20 18.87 -31.81
N ILE A 153 -4.01 18.18 -30.99
CA ILE A 153 -4.44 16.80 -31.25
C ILE A 153 -5.92 16.64 -30.91
N ASN A 154 -6.60 15.77 -31.66
CA ASN A 154 -7.99 15.43 -31.38
C ASN A 154 -8.08 14.56 -30.12
N ILE A 155 -8.61 15.12 -29.03
CA ILE A 155 -8.84 14.40 -27.77
C ILE A 155 -10.26 13.80 -27.81
N PRO A 156 -10.41 12.47 -27.90
CA PRO A 156 -11.73 11.84 -27.95
C PRO A 156 -12.37 11.80 -26.54
N LEU A 157 -12.83 12.94 -26.03
CA LEU A 157 -13.29 13.11 -24.64
C LEU A 157 -14.32 12.05 -24.21
N GLY A 158 -15.31 11.75 -25.04
CA GLY A 158 -16.30 10.71 -24.74
C GLY A 158 -15.66 9.34 -24.49
N LYS A 159 -14.64 8.97 -25.28
CA LYS A 159 -13.88 7.72 -25.08
C LYS A 159 -12.99 7.79 -23.84
N VAL A 160 -12.37 8.95 -23.56
CA VAL A 160 -11.58 9.14 -22.34
C VAL A 160 -12.45 8.93 -21.10
N PHE A 161 -13.62 9.58 -21.02
CA PHE A 161 -14.57 9.40 -19.92
C PHE A 161 -15.06 7.96 -19.80
N GLN A 162 -15.47 7.34 -20.92
CA GLN A 162 -15.90 5.96 -20.94
C GLN A 162 -14.80 5.02 -20.41
N GLN A 163 -13.57 5.21 -20.86
CA GLN A 163 -12.44 4.39 -20.42
C GLN A 163 -12.14 4.60 -18.95
N ILE A 164 -12.17 5.83 -18.43
CA ILE A 164 -12.02 6.09 -16.99
C ILE A 164 -13.08 5.35 -16.17
N ILE A 165 -14.34 5.34 -16.62
CA ILE A 165 -15.40 4.57 -15.95
C ILE A 165 -15.05 3.08 -15.92
N ILE A 166 -14.64 2.51 -17.07
CA ILE A 166 -14.35 1.08 -17.21
C ILE A 166 -13.06 0.66 -16.50
N VAL A 167 -11.99 1.44 -16.58
CA VAL A 167 -10.66 1.05 -16.09
C VAL A 167 -10.36 1.55 -14.68
N VAL A 168 -11.13 2.51 -14.16
CA VAL A 168 -10.95 3.05 -12.80
C VAL A 168 -12.17 2.79 -11.93
N PHE A 169 -13.32 3.38 -12.26
CA PHE A 169 -14.48 3.36 -11.36
C PHE A 169 -15.12 1.97 -11.24
N LEU A 170 -15.23 1.22 -12.33
CA LEU A 170 -15.77 -0.13 -12.31
C LEU A 170 -14.88 -1.09 -11.46
N PRO A 171 -13.55 -1.17 -11.66
CA PRO A 171 -12.65 -1.88 -10.76
C PRO A 171 -12.71 -1.40 -9.31
N MET A 172 -12.94 -0.11 -9.08
CA MET A 172 -13.09 0.45 -7.74
C MET A 172 -14.34 -0.09 -7.04
N VAL A 173 -15.49 -0.09 -7.72
CA VAL A 173 -16.75 -0.65 -7.21
C VAL A 173 -16.62 -2.14 -6.95
N PHE A 174 -16.12 -2.91 -7.92
CA PHE A 174 -15.91 -4.34 -7.74
C PHE A 174 -14.86 -4.65 -6.68
N GLY A 175 -13.81 -3.85 -6.58
CA GLY A 175 -12.78 -3.98 -5.56
C GLY A 175 -13.36 -3.84 -4.16
N TYR A 176 -14.16 -2.78 -3.95
CA TYR A 176 -14.87 -2.56 -2.70
C TYR A 176 -15.86 -3.69 -2.38
N ALA A 177 -16.70 -4.10 -3.35
CA ALA A 177 -17.63 -5.20 -3.16
C ALA A 177 -16.92 -6.51 -2.79
N THR A 178 -15.79 -6.80 -3.45
CA THR A 178 -14.95 -7.97 -3.15
C THR A 178 -14.38 -7.90 -1.74
N GLN A 179 -13.87 -6.73 -1.33
CA GLN A 179 -13.37 -6.53 0.02
C GLN A 179 -14.47 -6.78 1.07
N GLN A 180 -15.64 -6.18 0.90
CA GLN A 180 -16.75 -6.34 1.84
C GLN A 180 -17.22 -7.80 1.91
N PHE A 181 -17.31 -8.48 0.77
CA PHE A 181 -17.65 -9.90 0.72
C PHE A 181 -16.64 -10.76 1.48
N LEU A 182 -15.34 -10.55 1.27
CA LEU A 182 -14.29 -11.31 1.96
C LEU A 182 -14.27 -11.04 3.46
N ILE A 183 -14.45 -9.79 3.88
CA ILE A 183 -14.54 -9.44 5.31
C ILE A 183 -15.78 -10.07 5.94
N LYS A 184 -16.95 -10.03 5.27
CA LYS A 184 -18.18 -10.65 5.75
C LYS A 184 -18.04 -12.18 5.88
N LYS A 185 -17.36 -12.83 4.93
CA LYS A 185 -17.23 -14.30 4.88
C LYS A 185 -16.14 -14.84 5.82
N TYR A 186 -15.02 -14.14 5.97
CA TYR A 186 -13.82 -14.65 6.66
C TYR A 186 -13.42 -13.85 7.90
N GLY A 187 -14.08 -12.73 8.18
CA GLY A 187 -13.74 -11.82 9.28
C GLY A 187 -12.58 -10.87 8.96
N MET A 188 -12.53 -9.75 9.68
CA MET A 188 -11.52 -8.70 9.47
C MET A 188 -10.09 -9.18 9.77
N ALA A 189 -9.91 -10.01 10.79
CA ALA A 189 -8.60 -10.53 11.20
C ALA A 189 -7.96 -11.38 10.09
N LYS A 190 -8.70 -12.36 9.54
CA LYS A 190 -8.23 -13.20 8.43
C LYS A 190 -8.02 -12.41 7.14
N TYR A 191 -8.86 -11.41 6.89
CA TYR A 191 -8.66 -10.51 5.75
C TYR A 191 -7.34 -9.75 5.86
N GLN A 192 -7.06 -9.11 7.00
CA GLN A 192 -5.85 -8.33 7.20
C GLN A 192 -4.58 -9.19 7.18
N LYS A 193 -4.62 -10.36 7.83
CA LYS A 193 -3.45 -11.24 8.00
C LYS A 193 -3.06 -11.96 6.71
N ASP A 194 -4.03 -12.54 6.00
CA ASP A 194 -3.75 -13.50 4.93
C ASP A 194 -4.28 -13.07 3.56
N LEU A 195 -5.53 -12.60 3.49
CA LEU A 195 -6.19 -12.38 2.19
C LEU A 195 -5.72 -11.09 1.51
N LYS A 196 -5.56 -10.01 2.26
CA LYS A 196 -5.12 -8.71 1.76
C LYS A 196 -3.77 -8.79 1.01
N ALA A 197 -2.85 -9.63 1.49
CA ALA A 197 -1.53 -9.81 0.92
C ALA A 197 -1.52 -10.53 -0.45
N LYS A 198 -2.64 -11.15 -0.86
CA LYS A 198 -2.72 -11.91 -2.12
C LYS A 198 -2.98 -11.03 -3.34
N PHE A 199 -3.55 -9.84 -3.18
CA PHE A 199 -3.92 -8.96 -4.29
C PHE A 199 -2.75 -8.20 -4.94
N PRO A 200 -1.79 -7.60 -4.18
CA PRO A 200 -0.70 -6.83 -4.77
C PRO A 200 0.20 -7.61 -5.77
N PRO A 201 0.54 -8.90 -5.53
CA PRO A 201 1.26 -9.69 -6.53
C PRO A 201 0.52 -9.86 -7.86
N ILE A 202 -0.81 -9.94 -7.82
CA ILE A 202 -1.65 -10.08 -9.03
C ILE A 202 -1.66 -8.76 -9.82
N SER A 203 -1.81 -7.63 -9.13
CA SER A 203 -1.67 -6.30 -9.75
C SER A 203 -0.30 -6.13 -10.42
N THR A 204 0.76 -6.60 -9.75
CA THR A 204 2.13 -6.57 -10.29
C THR A 204 2.27 -7.37 -11.58
N LEU A 205 1.64 -8.55 -11.67
CA LEU A 205 1.61 -9.32 -12.92
C LEU A 205 1.00 -8.50 -14.05
N GLY A 206 -0.14 -7.82 -13.79
CA GLY A 206 -0.76 -6.92 -14.76
C GLY A 206 0.19 -5.82 -15.23
N VAL A 207 0.86 -5.12 -14.29
CA VAL A 207 1.85 -4.06 -14.58
C VAL A 207 2.99 -4.58 -15.46
N LEU A 208 3.62 -5.70 -15.07
CA LEU A 208 4.77 -6.23 -15.81
C LEU A 208 4.37 -6.68 -17.21
N SER A 209 3.21 -7.34 -17.35
CA SER A 209 2.69 -7.76 -18.64
C SER A 209 2.36 -6.58 -19.56
N ILE A 210 1.72 -5.52 -19.04
CA ILE A 210 1.37 -4.37 -19.89
C ILE A 210 2.61 -3.56 -20.29
N VAL A 211 3.62 -3.46 -19.41
CA VAL A 211 4.93 -2.86 -19.76
C VAL A 211 5.60 -3.68 -20.86
N PHE A 212 5.61 -5.01 -20.75
CA PHE A 212 6.12 -5.90 -21.80
C PHE A 212 5.39 -5.65 -23.14
N VAL A 213 4.05 -5.60 -23.14
CA VAL A 213 3.26 -5.36 -24.36
C VAL A 213 3.58 -4.00 -24.98
N ALA A 214 3.65 -2.93 -24.16
CA ALA A 214 3.96 -1.59 -24.64
C ALA A 214 5.34 -1.51 -25.29
N ILE A 215 6.35 -2.13 -24.69
CA ILE A 215 7.71 -2.16 -25.22
C ILE A 215 7.80 -3.05 -26.46
N ALA A 216 7.15 -4.21 -26.47
CA ALA A 216 7.12 -5.08 -27.65
C ALA A 216 6.53 -4.37 -28.87
N LEU A 217 5.45 -3.61 -28.70
CA LEU A 217 4.83 -2.81 -29.77
C LEU A 217 5.70 -1.66 -30.28
N LYS A 218 6.78 -1.30 -29.57
CA LYS A 218 7.73 -0.24 -29.95
C LYS A 218 9.17 -0.73 -30.11
N ALA A 219 9.40 -2.04 -30.12
CA ALA A 219 10.75 -2.61 -30.15
C ALA A 219 11.57 -2.12 -31.34
N GLU A 220 10.98 -2.10 -32.55
CA GLU A 220 11.64 -1.63 -33.77
C GLU A 220 12.16 -0.18 -33.65
N VAL A 221 11.34 0.71 -33.11
CA VAL A 221 11.70 2.12 -32.87
C VAL A 221 12.83 2.23 -31.84
N ILE A 222 12.77 1.43 -30.78
CA ILE A 222 13.79 1.43 -29.72
C ILE A 222 15.12 0.90 -30.23
N ILE A 223 15.11 -0.16 -31.05
CA ILE A 223 16.32 -0.78 -31.59
C ILE A 223 16.96 0.11 -32.65
N SER A 224 16.16 0.71 -33.53
CA SER A 224 16.65 1.62 -34.57
C SER A 224 17.16 2.95 -34.01
N ASN A 225 16.62 3.41 -32.87
CA ASN A 225 17.02 4.67 -32.24
C ASN A 225 17.05 4.59 -30.70
N PRO A 226 18.05 3.92 -30.10
CA PRO A 226 18.11 3.74 -28.65
C PRO A 226 18.26 5.06 -27.88
N ALA A 227 18.81 6.10 -28.52
CA ALA A 227 18.94 7.44 -27.94
C ALA A 227 17.57 8.07 -27.60
N VAL A 228 16.48 7.59 -28.19
CA VAL A 228 15.11 8.06 -27.86
C VAL A 228 14.77 7.85 -26.38
N LEU A 229 15.23 6.74 -25.78
CA LEU A 229 14.95 6.43 -24.38
C LEU A 229 15.64 7.43 -23.45
N LEU A 230 16.88 7.81 -23.77
CA LEU A 230 17.63 8.81 -23.00
C LEU A 230 16.93 10.17 -23.04
N LYS A 231 16.43 10.58 -24.23
CA LYS A 231 15.66 11.82 -24.38
C LYS A 231 14.41 11.84 -23.49
N TYR A 232 13.71 10.70 -23.37
CA TYR A 232 12.49 10.60 -22.53
C TYR A 232 12.79 10.54 -21.03
N ILE A 233 13.90 9.93 -20.62
CA ILE A 233 14.30 9.82 -19.21
C ILE A 233 14.61 11.20 -18.62
N VAL A 234 15.29 12.08 -19.35
CA VAL A 234 15.73 13.40 -18.83
C VAL A 234 14.57 14.24 -18.24
N PRO A 235 13.49 14.55 -18.97
CA PRO A 235 12.38 15.33 -18.42
C PRO A 235 11.64 14.60 -17.30
N LEU A 236 11.55 13.26 -17.34
CA LEU A 236 10.98 12.50 -16.23
C LEU A 236 11.82 12.65 -14.95
N VAL A 237 13.15 12.52 -15.03
CA VAL A 237 14.06 12.71 -13.90
C VAL A 237 13.92 14.12 -13.33
N ILE A 238 13.87 15.14 -14.19
CA ILE A 238 13.66 16.53 -13.75
C ILE A 238 12.31 16.67 -13.04
N MET A 239 11.23 16.16 -13.62
CA MET A 239 9.89 16.21 -13.03
C MET A 239 9.85 15.57 -11.64
N TYR A 240 10.39 14.35 -11.50
CA TYR A 240 10.44 13.66 -10.21
C TYR A 240 11.36 14.36 -9.22
N ALA A 241 12.53 14.84 -9.64
CA ALA A 241 13.47 15.55 -8.77
C ALA A 241 12.87 16.84 -8.21
N VAL A 242 12.23 17.65 -9.08
CA VAL A 242 11.52 18.87 -8.66
C VAL A 242 10.38 18.53 -7.70
N ASN A 243 9.58 17.50 -8.00
CA ASN A 243 8.47 17.09 -7.13
C ASN A 243 8.98 16.61 -5.75
N PHE A 244 10.00 15.76 -5.72
CA PHE A 244 10.64 15.35 -4.46
C PHE A 244 11.16 16.55 -3.69
N ALA A 245 11.94 17.43 -4.32
CA ALA A 245 12.50 18.61 -3.65
C ALA A 245 11.40 19.52 -3.09
N LEU A 246 10.42 19.88 -3.92
CA LEU A 246 9.31 20.75 -3.55
C LEU A 246 8.51 20.17 -2.39
N SER A 247 8.05 18.92 -2.50
CA SER A 247 7.24 18.28 -1.47
C SER A 247 8.04 18.04 -0.18
N SER A 248 9.36 17.83 -0.27
CA SER A 248 10.24 17.71 0.89
C SER A 248 10.38 19.04 1.62
N ILE A 249 10.60 20.13 0.88
CA ILE A 249 10.69 21.49 1.43
C ILE A 249 9.38 21.84 2.12
N ILE A 250 8.25 21.72 1.41
CA ILE A 250 6.92 22.01 1.99
C ILE A 250 6.65 21.12 3.20
N GLY A 251 6.94 19.82 3.09
CA GLY A 251 6.80 18.87 4.19
C GLY A 251 7.58 19.29 5.43
N LYS A 252 8.86 19.63 5.25
CA LYS A 252 9.79 19.95 6.34
C LYS A 252 9.39 21.21 7.10
N TYR A 253 8.90 22.23 6.39
CA TYR A 253 8.58 23.52 7.01
C TYR A 253 7.15 23.64 7.52
N PHE A 254 6.18 22.91 6.94
CA PHE A 254 4.76 23.12 7.24
C PHE A 254 4.05 21.95 7.92
N PHE A 255 4.71 20.79 8.07
CA PHE A 255 4.10 19.56 8.56
C PHE A 255 4.98 18.80 9.56
N LYS A 256 4.33 18.03 10.44
CA LYS A 256 5.02 17.05 11.29
C LYS A 256 5.57 15.92 10.41
N ARG A 257 6.66 15.26 10.84
CA ARG A 257 7.34 14.16 10.11
C ARG A 257 6.35 13.19 9.42
N GLY A 258 5.37 12.68 10.16
CA GLY A 258 4.38 11.75 9.62
C GLY A 258 3.61 12.29 8.41
N ASP A 259 3.08 13.51 8.52
CA ASP A 259 2.33 14.18 7.46
C ASP A 259 3.25 14.63 6.31
N ALA A 260 4.46 15.10 6.62
CA ALA A 260 5.46 15.47 5.63
C ALA A 260 5.84 14.30 4.71
N ILE A 261 6.01 13.10 5.29
CA ILE A 261 6.29 11.87 4.54
C ILE A 261 5.10 11.48 3.69
N ALA A 262 3.88 11.55 4.24
CA ALA A 262 2.65 11.27 3.49
C ALA A 262 2.49 12.25 2.31
N LEU A 263 2.81 13.53 2.49
CA LEU A 263 2.83 14.56 1.44
C LEU A 263 3.80 14.20 0.30
N VAL A 264 5.05 13.85 0.63
CA VAL A 264 6.06 13.49 -0.37
C VAL A 264 5.60 12.29 -1.20
N TYR A 265 5.26 11.18 -0.56
CA TYR A 265 4.84 10.00 -1.31
C TYR A 265 3.50 10.20 -2.01
N GLY A 266 2.58 10.97 -1.42
CA GLY A 266 1.29 11.30 -2.00
C GLY A 266 1.33 12.23 -3.21
N SER A 267 2.44 12.93 -3.41
CA SER A 267 2.65 13.83 -4.56
C SER A 267 3.53 13.20 -5.64
N VAL A 268 4.60 12.54 -5.22
CA VAL A 268 5.60 11.94 -6.10
C VAL A 268 5.08 10.65 -6.74
N MET A 269 4.48 9.76 -5.95
CA MET A 269 4.01 8.48 -6.51
C MET A 269 2.84 8.73 -7.43
N ARG A 270 2.99 8.44 -8.73
CA ARG A 270 1.95 8.57 -9.75
C ARG A 270 1.30 7.22 -10.02
N ASN A 271 0.03 7.26 -10.45
CA ASN A 271 -0.71 6.10 -10.90
C ASN A 271 -0.42 5.80 -12.37
N LEU A 272 0.80 5.33 -12.62
CA LEU A 272 1.26 4.98 -13.96
C LEU A 272 0.45 3.84 -14.58
N SER A 273 -0.19 3.01 -13.75
CA SER A 273 -1.07 1.93 -14.20
C SER A 273 -2.29 2.50 -14.95
N ILE A 274 -2.97 3.48 -14.36
CA ILE A 274 -4.12 4.11 -15.00
C ILE A 274 -3.69 4.97 -16.20
N ALA A 275 -2.53 5.64 -16.11
CA ALA A 275 -1.99 6.40 -17.23
C ALA A 275 -1.78 5.49 -18.46
N LEU A 276 -1.16 4.33 -18.24
CA LEU A 276 -0.90 3.33 -19.28
C LEU A 276 -2.20 2.73 -19.84
N ALA A 277 -3.17 2.46 -18.96
CA ALA A 277 -4.49 2.00 -19.35
C ALA A 277 -5.16 2.97 -20.34
N ILE A 278 -5.24 4.25 -19.96
CA ILE A 278 -5.85 5.30 -20.80
C ILE A 278 -5.07 5.45 -22.12
N ALA A 279 -3.74 5.49 -22.05
CA ALA A 279 -2.89 5.58 -23.24
C ALA A 279 -3.20 4.47 -24.24
N MET A 280 -3.20 3.23 -23.78
CA MET A 280 -3.32 2.05 -24.64
C MET A 280 -4.74 1.77 -25.12
N THR A 281 -5.78 2.15 -24.37
CA THR A 281 -7.18 1.90 -24.76
C THR A 281 -7.85 3.06 -25.51
N VAL A 282 -7.44 4.30 -25.26
CA VAL A 282 -8.05 5.48 -25.90
C VAL A 282 -7.34 5.87 -27.18
N PHE A 283 -6.00 5.92 -27.18
CA PHE A 283 -5.22 6.56 -28.24
C PHE A 283 -4.72 5.58 -29.33
N LYS A 284 -5.19 4.33 -29.32
CA LYS A 284 -4.98 3.31 -30.36
C LYS A 284 -3.53 3.24 -30.87
N GLU A 285 -3.29 3.69 -32.10
CA GLU A 285 -1.99 3.63 -32.79
C GLU A 285 -0.91 4.46 -32.09
N ASN A 286 -1.30 5.61 -31.53
CA ASN A 286 -0.41 6.48 -30.75
C ASN A 286 -0.27 6.02 -29.29
N GLY A 287 -1.14 5.09 -28.85
CA GLY A 287 -1.17 4.58 -27.49
C GLY A 287 0.16 3.98 -27.03
N SER A 288 0.84 3.23 -27.91
CA SER A 288 2.12 2.59 -27.58
C SER A 288 3.28 3.60 -27.45
N GLU A 289 3.21 4.76 -28.13
CA GLU A 289 4.18 5.83 -27.99
C GLU A 289 4.01 6.56 -26.66
N ILE A 290 2.77 6.90 -26.31
CA ILE A 290 2.41 7.47 -25.00
C ILE A 290 2.80 6.49 -23.88
N ALA A 291 2.55 5.19 -24.09
CA ALA A 291 2.86 4.14 -23.14
C ALA A 291 4.37 3.99 -22.88
N LEU A 292 5.21 4.18 -23.89
CA LEU A 292 6.66 4.07 -23.76
C LEU A 292 7.21 5.05 -22.71
N ILE A 293 6.82 6.32 -22.75
CA ILE A 293 7.27 7.31 -21.76
C ILE A 293 6.71 7.03 -20.35
N ILE A 294 5.47 6.54 -20.26
CA ILE A 294 4.87 6.11 -18.98
C ILE A 294 5.59 4.89 -18.40
N SER A 295 6.01 3.94 -19.25
CA SER A 295 6.81 2.77 -18.84
C SER A 295 8.18 3.18 -18.31
N LEU A 296 8.84 4.17 -18.92
CA LEU A 296 10.10 4.72 -18.39
C LEU A 296 9.90 5.40 -17.03
N ALA A 297 8.77 6.06 -16.82
CA ALA A 297 8.44 6.66 -15.53
C ALA A 297 8.37 5.62 -14.40
N TYR A 298 8.00 4.36 -14.67
CA TYR A 298 8.02 3.30 -13.66
C TYR A 298 9.43 3.00 -13.14
N ILE A 299 10.42 2.92 -14.05
CA ILE A 299 11.82 2.70 -13.67
C ILE A 299 12.27 3.82 -12.73
N ILE A 300 11.99 5.06 -13.10
CA ILE A 300 12.43 6.23 -12.32
C ILE A 300 11.71 6.28 -10.97
N GLN A 301 10.37 6.17 -10.97
CA GLN A 301 9.55 6.33 -9.78
C GLN A 301 9.84 5.29 -8.70
N VAL A 302 9.94 4.01 -9.06
CA VAL A 302 10.14 2.92 -8.09
C VAL A 302 11.51 3.05 -7.43
N GLN A 303 12.55 3.33 -8.22
CA GLN A 303 13.91 3.52 -7.71
C GLN A 303 14.02 4.76 -6.84
N ALA A 304 13.50 5.89 -7.32
CA ALA A 304 13.54 7.14 -6.59
C ALA A 304 12.77 7.02 -5.26
N GLY A 305 11.64 6.31 -5.22
CA GLY A 305 10.93 6.00 -3.98
C GLY A 305 11.76 5.21 -2.98
N ALA A 306 12.43 4.15 -3.45
CA ALA A 306 13.30 3.28 -2.65
C ALA A 306 14.58 3.97 -2.17
N TRP A 307 15.13 4.91 -2.94
CA TRP A 307 16.27 5.71 -2.51
C TRP A 307 15.83 6.79 -1.53
N TYR A 308 14.69 7.44 -1.78
CA TYR A 308 14.18 8.49 -0.92
C TYR A 308 13.89 7.99 0.51
N THR A 309 13.45 6.73 0.69
CA THR A 309 13.26 6.17 2.05
C THR A 309 14.54 6.29 2.89
N LYS A 310 15.72 6.06 2.29
CA LYS A 310 17.03 6.16 2.97
C LYS A 310 17.38 7.59 3.40
N PHE A 311 16.82 8.60 2.75
CA PHE A 311 17.06 10.01 3.07
C PHE A 311 16.00 10.61 4.00
N THR A 312 14.87 9.92 4.19
CA THR A 312 13.74 10.37 5.01
C THR A 312 14.17 10.89 6.37
N ASP A 313 14.95 10.10 7.11
CA ASP A 313 15.34 10.44 8.49
C ASP A 313 16.31 11.63 8.53
N LYS A 314 17.15 11.77 7.50
CA LYS A 314 18.04 12.94 7.35
C LYS A 314 17.26 14.22 7.06
N ILE A 315 16.14 14.12 6.33
CA ILE A 315 15.34 15.28 5.92
C ILE A 315 14.35 15.70 7.01
N PHE A 316 13.64 14.73 7.61
CA PHE A 316 12.52 14.97 8.52
C PHE A 316 12.78 14.59 9.99
N GLY A 317 14.01 14.16 10.31
CA GLY A 317 14.39 13.70 11.65
C GLY A 317 14.14 12.21 11.86
N ALA A 318 14.71 11.70 12.95
CA ALA A 318 14.67 10.27 13.30
C ALA A 318 13.23 9.74 13.37
N ALA A 319 13.05 8.51 12.89
CA ALA A 319 11.79 7.82 13.04
C ALA A 319 11.45 7.59 14.52
N PRO A 320 10.17 7.66 14.92
CA PRO A 320 9.78 7.29 16.28
C PRO A 320 10.17 5.84 16.57
N PRO A 321 10.46 5.52 17.85
CA PRO A 321 10.72 4.14 18.28
C PRO A 321 9.50 3.28 17.98
N ASP A 322 9.73 2.00 17.71
CA ASP A 322 8.62 1.06 17.55
C ASP A 322 7.90 0.92 18.88
N VAL A 323 6.58 0.77 18.82
CA VAL A 323 5.72 0.60 19.99
C VAL A 323 5.07 -0.78 20.00
N ALA A 324 4.44 -1.14 21.12
CA ALA A 324 3.85 -2.45 21.34
C ALA A 324 2.97 -2.92 20.16
N ARG A 325 2.12 -2.03 19.63
CA ARG A 325 1.19 -2.36 18.52
C ARG A 325 1.88 -2.78 17.23
N ASP A 326 3.14 -2.40 17.04
CA ASP A 326 3.89 -2.64 15.80
C ASP A 326 4.40 -4.08 15.72
N ILE A 327 4.61 -4.72 16.87
CA ILE A 327 5.12 -6.10 16.96
C ILE A 327 4.13 -7.08 17.58
N MET A 328 3.08 -6.61 18.26
CA MET A 328 2.15 -7.50 18.96
C MET A 328 1.38 -8.42 17.99
N ARG A 329 1.09 -9.63 18.48
CA ARG A 329 0.13 -10.51 17.82
C ARG A 329 -1.26 -10.07 18.25
N LYS A 330 -2.05 -9.64 17.27
CA LYS A 330 -3.46 -9.27 17.46
C LYS A 330 -4.33 -10.51 17.59
N GLY A 331 -5.42 -10.37 18.35
CA GLY A 331 -6.33 -11.45 18.63
C GLY A 331 -5.83 -12.23 19.84
N ILE A 332 -6.57 -12.09 20.93
CA ILE A 332 -6.34 -12.81 22.16
C ILE A 332 -7.66 -13.47 22.52
N PHE A 333 -7.60 -14.74 22.87
CA PHE A 333 -8.76 -15.44 23.39
C PHE A 333 -8.89 -15.10 24.87
N THR A 334 -10.08 -14.62 25.22
CA THR A 334 -10.41 -14.15 26.56
C THR A 334 -11.51 -15.01 27.15
N ILE A 335 -11.55 -15.07 28.48
CA ILE A 335 -12.60 -15.75 29.23
C ILE A 335 -12.98 -14.92 30.46
N SER A 336 -14.25 -14.94 30.86
CA SER A 336 -14.72 -14.25 32.05
C SER A 336 -14.40 -15.05 33.32
N LEU A 337 -14.25 -14.36 34.45
CA LEU A 337 -14.21 -14.99 35.77
C LEU A 337 -15.43 -15.87 36.06
N SER A 338 -16.59 -15.47 35.53
CA SER A 338 -17.87 -16.16 35.70
C SER A 338 -18.07 -17.36 34.77
N ASP A 339 -17.18 -17.55 33.79
CA ASP A 339 -17.25 -18.73 32.93
C ASP A 339 -16.76 -19.96 33.69
N THR A 340 -17.17 -21.15 33.24
CA THR A 340 -16.75 -22.40 33.88
C THR A 340 -15.41 -22.92 33.34
N VAL A 341 -14.80 -23.84 34.08
CA VAL A 341 -13.65 -24.62 33.63
C VAL A 341 -13.94 -25.36 32.32
N GLN A 342 -15.14 -25.89 32.13
CA GLN A 342 -15.57 -26.51 30.87
C GLN A 342 -15.48 -25.52 29.70
N ASN A 343 -16.02 -24.30 29.86
CA ASN A 343 -15.96 -23.27 28.81
C ASN A 343 -14.51 -22.97 28.40
N ALA A 344 -13.58 -22.95 29.36
CA ALA A 344 -12.16 -22.75 29.09
C ALA A 344 -11.56 -23.90 28.29
N ILE A 345 -11.86 -25.15 28.66
CA ILE A 345 -11.37 -26.34 27.97
C ILE A 345 -11.86 -26.36 26.52
N ASP A 346 -13.16 -26.15 26.31
CA ASP A 346 -13.78 -26.13 24.98
C ASP A 346 -13.13 -25.08 24.08
N LEU A 347 -12.90 -23.88 24.61
CA LEU A 347 -12.28 -22.79 23.86
C LEU A 347 -10.81 -23.08 23.53
N LEU A 348 -10.05 -23.64 24.49
CA LEU A 348 -8.64 -24.02 24.27
C LEU A 348 -8.52 -25.11 23.19
N GLU A 349 -9.41 -26.10 23.20
CA GLU A 349 -9.41 -27.21 22.24
C GLU A 349 -9.85 -26.75 20.85
N HIS A 350 -10.99 -26.06 20.75
CA HIS A 350 -11.56 -25.59 19.48
C HIS A 350 -10.62 -24.65 18.72
N GLU A 351 -9.94 -23.74 19.44
CA GLU A 351 -9.03 -22.76 18.84
C GLU A 351 -7.58 -23.27 18.75
N HIS A 352 -7.30 -24.48 19.24
CA HIS A 352 -5.98 -25.10 19.28
C HIS A 352 -4.91 -24.20 19.94
N ILE A 353 -5.21 -23.73 21.15
CA ILE A 353 -4.36 -22.83 21.95
C ILE A 353 -4.09 -23.40 23.35
N HIS A 354 -3.15 -22.81 24.09
CA HIS A 354 -2.75 -23.30 25.42
C HIS A 354 -2.92 -22.28 26.56
N SER A 355 -3.45 -21.10 26.26
CA SER A 355 -3.64 -20.05 27.26
C SER A 355 -4.74 -19.06 26.87
N LEU A 356 -5.52 -18.62 27.86
CA LEU A 356 -6.56 -17.60 27.76
C LEU A 356 -6.21 -16.42 28.68
N VAL A 357 -6.62 -15.22 28.30
CA VAL A 357 -6.59 -14.06 29.20
C VAL A 357 -7.90 -14.00 29.97
N VAL A 358 -7.82 -14.00 31.30
CA VAL A 358 -9.01 -13.93 32.15
C VAL A 358 -9.37 -12.46 32.36
N LEU A 359 -10.66 -12.15 32.22
CA LEU A 359 -11.23 -10.82 32.41
C LEU A 359 -12.09 -10.77 33.67
N ASP A 360 -12.11 -9.62 34.32
CA ASP A 360 -13.11 -9.29 35.33
C ASP A 360 -14.46 -8.90 34.70
N GLU A 361 -15.47 -8.66 35.53
CA GLU A 361 -16.80 -8.21 35.11
C GLU A 361 -16.79 -6.87 34.35
N SER A 362 -15.72 -6.08 34.50
CA SER A 362 -15.50 -4.80 33.80
C SER A 362 -14.70 -4.96 32.49
N ASN A 363 -14.47 -6.19 32.02
CA ASN A 363 -13.64 -6.54 30.87
C ASN A 363 -12.15 -6.18 30.99
N LYS A 364 -11.64 -5.97 32.21
CA LYS A 364 -10.22 -5.74 32.43
C LYS A 364 -9.46 -7.05 32.62
N PRO A 365 -8.26 -7.18 32.04
CA PRO A 365 -7.45 -8.38 32.20
C PRO A 365 -6.86 -8.48 33.61
N ILE A 366 -7.08 -9.62 34.27
CA ILE A 366 -6.60 -9.90 35.63
C ILE A 366 -5.47 -10.94 35.67
N GLY A 367 -5.39 -11.80 34.66
CA GLY A 367 -4.39 -12.87 34.64
C GLY A 367 -4.45 -13.76 33.39
N ILE A 368 -3.58 -14.76 33.36
CA ILE A 368 -3.59 -15.79 32.30
C ILE A 368 -3.99 -17.13 32.90
N LEU A 369 -4.98 -17.77 32.29
CA LEU A 369 -5.30 -19.17 32.50
C LEU A 369 -4.55 -20.00 31.47
N ASN A 370 -3.68 -20.92 31.90
CA ASN A 370 -3.00 -21.85 30.99
C ASN A 370 -3.41 -23.30 31.27
N THR A 371 -3.12 -24.18 30.31
CA THR A 371 -3.46 -25.61 30.40
C THR A 371 -2.91 -26.29 31.64
N ARG A 372 -1.77 -25.85 32.18
CA ARG A 372 -1.19 -26.40 33.40
C ARG A 372 -1.97 -25.99 34.65
N ASN A 373 -2.34 -24.71 34.77
CA ASN A 373 -3.19 -24.25 35.87
C ASN A 373 -4.56 -24.94 35.85
N LEU A 374 -5.15 -25.09 34.66
CA LEU A 374 -6.39 -25.84 34.46
C LEU A 374 -6.23 -27.31 34.88
N PHE A 375 -5.18 -27.98 34.42
CA PHE A 375 -4.91 -29.37 34.77
C PHE A 375 -4.74 -29.55 36.28
N ASP A 376 -3.88 -28.73 36.91
CA ASP A 376 -3.62 -28.79 38.35
C ASP A 376 -4.91 -28.53 39.14
N HIS A 377 -5.75 -27.57 38.71
CA HIS A 377 -7.04 -27.28 39.35
C HIS A 377 -8.02 -28.44 39.24
N VAL A 378 -8.21 -28.99 38.04
CA VAL A 378 -9.15 -30.09 37.77
C VAL A 378 -8.78 -31.34 38.57
N ILE A 379 -7.48 -31.66 38.68
CA ILE A 379 -7.02 -32.79 39.49
C ILE A 379 -7.31 -32.56 40.98
N ASN A 380 -7.08 -31.34 41.48
CA ASN A 380 -7.33 -31.00 42.87
C ASN A 380 -8.84 -30.87 43.19
N SER A 381 -9.68 -30.58 42.20
CA SER A 381 -11.14 -30.46 42.33
C SER A 381 -11.88 -31.78 42.08
N SER A 382 -11.20 -32.93 42.11
CA SER A 382 -11.80 -34.26 41.85
C SER A 382 -12.48 -34.36 40.47
N ASN A 383 -11.89 -33.72 39.47
CA ASN A 383 -12.38 -33.61 38.09
C ASN A 383 -13.68 -32.79 37.92
N ASP A 384 -14.02 -31.91 38.87
CA ASP A 384 -15.14 -30.97 38.71
C ASP A 384 -14.75 -29.83 37.76
N ILE A 385 -15.38 -29.83 36.59
CA ILE A 385 -15.19 -28.85 35.51
C ILE A 385 -16.33 -27.82 35.44
N THR A 386 -17.29 -27.87 36.38
CA THR A 386 -18.41 -26.93 36.44
C THR A 386 -18.10 -25.68 37.26
N GLN A 387 -16.97 -25.69 37.98
CA GLN A 387 -16.52 -24.56 38.77
C GLN A 387 -16.16 -23.35 37.89
N GLU A 388 -16.38 -22.17 38.45
CA GLU A 388 -16.01 -20.92 37.80
C GLU A 388 -14.49 -20.72 37.76
N ILE A 389 -14.01 -19.97 36.76
CA ILE A 389 -12.60 -19.58 36.65
C ILE A 389 -12.13 -18.75 37.85
N SER A 390 -13.06 -18.08 38.54
CA SER A 390 -12.80 -17.36 39.80
C SER A 390 -12.18 -18.21 40.91
N SER A 391 -12.36 -19.53 40.87
CA SER A 391 -11.78 -20.48 41.82
C SER A 391 -10.30 -20.81 41.57
N ILE A 392 -9.75 -20.40 40.42
CA ILE A 392 -8.38 -20.74 40.00
C ILE A 392 -7.41 -19.61 40.37
N GLU A 393 -6.30 -19.92 41.02
CA GLU A 393 -5.24 -18.95 41.27
C GLU A 393 -4.52 -18.57 39.97
N LEU A 394 -4.66 -17.31 39.57
CA LEU A 394 -4.09 -16.79 38.32
C LEU A 394 -2.74 -16.12 38.56
N LYS A 395 -1.80 -16.34 37.63
CA LYS A 395 -0.56 -15.56 37.62
C LYS A 395 -0.82 -14.16 37.04
N PRO A 396 -0.36 -13.09 37.71
CA PRO A 396 -0.45 -11.74 37.17
C PRO A 396 0.36 -11.63 35.87
N ILE A 397 -0.19 -10.94 34.88
CA ILE A 397 0.47 -10.65 33.61
C ILE A 397 0.91 -9.19 33.58
N LEU A 398 2.09 -8.92 33.03
CA LEU A 398 2.49 -7.54 32.74
C LEU A 398 1.61 -6.98 31.62
N ILE A 399 1.00 -5.83 31.88
CA ILE A 399 0.12 -5.15 30.95
C ILE A 399 0.81 -3.87 30.47
N PHE A 400 0.80 -3.65 29.16
CA PHE A 400 1.31 -2.45 28.53
C PHE A 400 0.28 -1.87 27.57
N SER A 401 0.27 -0.55 27.43
CA SER A 401 -0.51 0.10 26.37
C SER A 401 0.08 -0.18 24.99
N GLU A 402 -0.76 -0.13 23.96
CA GLU A 402 -0.37 -0.22 22.54
C GLU A 402 0.74 0.77 22.13
N THR A 403 0.88 1.88 22.83
CA THR A 403 1.82 2.97 22.52
C THR A 403 3.13 2.89 23.29
N THR A 404 3.28 1.90 24.17
CA THR A 404 4.51 1.70 24.94
C THR A 404 5.67 1.35 24.02
N PRO A 405 6.85 2.01 24.11
CA PRO A 405 8.02 1.65 23.33
C PRO A 405 8.48 0.20 23.58
N ILE A 406 8.85 -0.51 22.52
CA ILE A 406 9.24 -1.93 22.62
C ILE A 406 10.50 -2.14 23.48
N GLU A 407 11.39 -1.16 23.55
CA GLU A 407 12.60 -1.20 24.37
C GLU A 407 12.26 -1.15 25.86
N ALA A 408 11.28 -0.34 26.24
CA ALA A 408 10.79 -0.29 27.62
C ALA A 408 10.11 -1.62 28.01
N ILE A 409 9.35 -2.21 27.09
CA ILE A 409 8.75 -3.54 27.27
C ILE A 409 9.83 -4.60 27.48
N ALA A 410 10.83 -4.67 26.59
CA ALA A 410 11.91 -5.65 26.67
C ALA A 410 12.71 -5.54 27.98
N LYS A 411 12.98 -4.30 28.42
CA LYS A 411 13.63 -4.05 29.73
C LYS A 411 12.80 -4.62 30.88
N LYS A 412 11.49 -4.37 30.89
CA LYS A 412 10.60 -4.87 31.96
C LYS A 412 10.42 -6.38 31.93
N MET A 413 10.35 -6.97 30.75
CA MET A 413 10.31 -8.43 30.56
C MET A 413 11.52 -9.10 31.21
N LYS A 414 12.71 -8.54 30.97
CA LYS A 414 13.95 -8.98 31.62
C LYS A 414 13.93 -8.81 33.13
N GLU A 415 13.52 -7.64 33.63
CA GLU A 415 13.45 -7.35 35.08
C GLU A 415 12.53 -8.30 35.85
N GLN A 416 11.43 -8.72 35.23
CA GLN A 416 10.38 -9.55 35.85
C GLN A 416 10.50 -11.04 35.47
N ASN A 417 11.56 -11.41 34.76
CA ASN A 417 11.81 -12.77 34.26
C ASN A 417 10.58 -13.37 33.55
N THR A 418 9.93 -12.57 32.67
CA THR A 418 8.77 -13.00 31.90
C THR A 418 9.03 -12.94 30.40
N TYR A 419 8.58 -13.97 29.70
CA TYR A 419 8.76 -14.13 28.25
C TYR A 419 7.54 -13.69 27.43
N LYS A 420 6.44 -13.28 28.09
CA LYS A 420 5.16 -12.90 27.48
C LYS A 420 4.48 -11.78 28.25
N ILE A 421 3.95 -10.79 27.55
CA ILE A 421 3.20 -9.66 28.13
C ILE A 421 1.90 -9.41 27.38
N LEU A 422 0.93 -8.79 28.05
CA LEU A 422 -0.35 -8.39 27.50
C LEU A 422 -0.28 -6.95 27.01
N VAL A 423 -0.86 -6.70 25.85
CA VAL A 423 -1.06 -5.36 25.32
C VAL A 423 -2.54 -5.04 25.36
N VAL A 424 -2.89 -3.89 25.94
CA VAL A 424 -4.26 -3.37 26.01
C VAL A 424 -4.41 -2.11 25.16
N ASP A 425 -5.63 -1.89 24.66
CA ASP A 425 -6.00 -0.67 23.94
C ASP A 425 -6.21 0.52 24.88
N GLU A 426 -6.63 1.67 24.34
CA GLU A 426 -6.89 2.90 25.11
C GLU A 426 -8.03 2.74 26.15
N LYS A 427 -8.87 1.71 26.01
CA LYS A 427 -9.96 1.38 26.94
C LYS A 427 -9.58 0.27 27.93
N GLU A 428 -8.30 -0.07 28.01
CA GLU A 428 -7.75 -1.18 28.81
C GLU A 428 -8.27 -2.57 28.40
N VAL A 429 -8.84 -2.70 27.21
CA VAL A 429 -9.31 -3.98 26.67
C VAL A 429 -8.13 -4.72 26.04
N PRO A 430 -7.97 -6.04 26.24
CA PRO A 430 -6.90 -6.80 25.62
C PRO A 430 -6.91 -6.69 24.10
N SER A 431 -5.79 -6.24 23.52
CA SER A 431 -5.62 -6.01 22.08
C SER A 431 -4.62 -6.97 21.44
N GLY A 432 -3.56 -7.34 22.15
CA GLY A 432 -2.57 -8.27 21.64
C GLY A 432 -1.58 -8.77 22.69
N VAL A 433 -0.68 -9.65 22.27
CA VAL A 433 0.37 -10.21 23.14
C VAL A 433 1.71 -10.06 22.46
N ILE A 434 2.75 -9.78 23.26
CA ILE A 434 4.14 -9.72 22.82
C ILE A 434 4.92 -10.81 23.54
N THR A 435 5.77 -11.53 22.80
CA THR A 435 6.75 -12.46 23.36
C THR A 435 8.18 -12.00 23.05
N GLU A 436 9.17 -12.54 23.78
CA GLU A 436 10.59 -12.23 23.53
C GLU A 436 11.00 -12.51 22.08
N MET A 437 10.53 -13.63 21.52
CA MET A 437 10.80 -13.98 20.12
C MET A 437 10.26 -12.94 19.14
N MET A 438 9.17 -12.24 19.47
CA MET A 438 8.65 -11.16 18.62
C MET A 438 9.56 -9.94 18.67
N TYR A 439 10.11 -9.62 19.84
CA TYR A 439 11.11 -8.57 19.99
C TYR A 439 12.38 -8.89 19.19
N LEU A 440 12.93 -10.10 19.35
CA LEU A 440 14.12 -10.55 18.61
C LEU A 440 13.88 -10.60 17.09
N SER A 441 12.72 -11.10 16.67
CA SER A 441 12.34 -11.11 15.25
C SER A 441 12.22 -9.68 14.69
N ASN A 442 11.76 -8.71 15.48
CA ASN A 442 11.70 -7.32 15.06
C ASN A 442 13.10 -6.73 14.82
N LEU A 443 14.10 -7.11 15.63
CA LEU A 443 15.49 -6.66 15.44
C LEU A 443 16.11 -7.17 14.14
N ILE A 444 15.75 -8.38 13.70
CA ILE A 444 16.25 -8.98 12.45
C ILE A 444 15.61 -8.33 11.20
N ASN A 445 14.37 -7.85 11.34
CA ASN A 445 13.59 -7.30 10.22
C ASN A 445 13.76 -5.79 10.00
N LYS A 446 14.58 -5.11 10.82
CA LYS A 446 15.02 -3.72 10.60
C LYS A 446 16.17 -3.70 9.60
#